data_AF-A0A8I1THM3-F1
#
_entry.id   AF-A0A8I1THM3-F1
#
_cell.length_a   1.000
_cell.length_b   1.000
_cell.length_c   1.000
_cell.angle_alpha   90.00
_cell.angle_beta   90.00
_cell.angle_gamma   90.00
#
_symmetry.space_group_name_H-M   'P 1'
#
loop_
_entity.id
_entity.type
_entity.pdbx_description
1 polymer ?
#
loop_
_entity_poly.entity_id
_entity_poly.type
_entity_poly.pdbx_seq_one_letter_code
_entity_poly.pdbx_strand_id
1 'polypeptide(L)'
;MDAASPKARRVRDRTIRTASPILRAVFMEMDARGMADREIAEKVNKNPKRISEYRCGKVEPGVMSVEHMAGALGFRLGLIPIEAEDG
;
A
#
# COMPACT_ATOMS: atom_id res chain seq x y z
N MET A 1 0.50 35.55 -23.92
CA MET A 1 0.58 34.07 -23.97
C MET A 1 0.73 33.60 -22.54
N ASP A 2 -0.40 33.39 -21.86
CA ASP A 2 -0.40 32.96 -20.45
C ASP A 2 -0.04 31.49 -20.36
N ALA A 3 1.15 31.22 -19.84
CA ALA A 3 1.56 29.88 -19.44
C ALA A 3 0.69 29.47 -18.25
N ALA A 4 -0.19 28.50 -18.46
CA ALA A 4 -0.98 27.89 -17.40
C ALA A 4 -0.05 27.34 -16.31
N SER A 5 -0.12 27.97 -15.13
CA SER A 5 0.59 27.55 -13.93
C SER A 5 0.25 26.09 -13.58
N PRO A 6 1.23 25.22 -13.26
CA PRO A 6 0.95 23.83 -12.95
C PRO A 6 0.16 23.78 -11.63
N LYS A 7 -1.12 23.38 -11.71
CA LYS A 7 -1.98 23.15 -10.54
C LYS A 7 -1.24 22.22 -9.58
N ALA A 8 -0.77 22.79 -8.46
CA ALA A 8 -0.17 22.05 -7.36
C ALA A 8 -1.08 20.87 -7.04
N ARG A 9 -0.60 19.66 -7.35
CA ARG A 9 -1.34 18.42 -7.14
C ARG A 9 -1.57 18.33 -5.64
N ARG A 10 -2.79 18.62 -5.16
CA ARG A 10 -3.15 18.47 -3.74
C ARG A 10 -2.66 17.09 -3.31
N VAL A 11 -1.66 17.08 -2.43
CA VAL A 11 -1.23 15.86 -1.76
C VAL A 11 -2.45 15.43 -0.96
N ARG A 12 -3.20 14.46 -1.47
CA ARG A 12 -4.31 13.90 -0.72
C ARG A 12 -3.72 13.40 0.58
N ASP A 13 -4.41 13.69 1.68
CA ASP A 13 -4.13 13.04 2.95
C ASP A 13 -4.15 11.52 2.73
N ARG A 14 -2.95 10.93 2.75
CA ARG A 14 -2.67 9.52 2.46
C ARG A 14 -2.42 8.75 3.75
N THR A 15 -2.93 9.23 4.88
CA THR A 15 -2.77 8.59 6.19
C THR A 15 -3.15 7.12 6.12
N ILE A 16 -2.19 6.26 6.49
CA ILE A 16 -2.36 4.81 6.59
C ILE A 16 -3.18 4.52 7.84
N ARG A 17 -4.39 3.96 7.67
CA ARG A 17 -5.35 3.72 8.77
C ARG A 17 -5.71 2.26 8.97
N THR A 18 -5.23 1.37 8.11
CA THR A 18 -5.38 -0.08 8.32
C THR A 18 -4.79 -0.52 9.66
N ALA A 19 -5.49 -1.44 10.33
CA ALA A 19 -5.04 -2.08 11.57
C ALA A 19 -4.08 -3.25 11.29
N SER A 20 -4.04 -3.77 10.06
CA SER A 20 -3.13 -4.85 9.68
C SER A 20 -1.68 -4.36 9.68
N PRO A 21 -0.77 -4.98 10.45
CA PRO A 21 0.65 -4.60 10.46
C PRO A 21 1.33 -4.85 9.11
N ILE A 22 0.96 -5.92 8.41
CA ILE A 22 1.51 -6.25 7.09
C ILE A 22 1.12 -5.19 6.07
N LEU A 23 -0.17 -4.82 6.01
CA LEU A 23 -0.60 -3.77 5.08
C LEU A 23 0.01 -2.43 5.43
N ARG A 24 0.17 -2.12 6.72
CA ARG A 24 0.85 -0.90 7.16
C ARG A 24 2.28 -0.86 6.64
N ALA A 25 3.04 -1.96 6.78
CA ALA A 25 4.40 -2.07 6.25
C ALA A 25 4.43 -1.86 4.72
N VAL A 26 3.54 -2.51 3.98
CA VAL A 26 3.42 -2.35 2.51
C VAL A 26 3.17 -0.89 2.11
N PHE A 27 2.23 -0.21 2.77
CA PHE A 27 1.92 1.19 2.44
C PHE A 27 3.00 2.17 2.89
N MET A 28 3.68 1.91 4.01
CA MET A 28 4.83 2.71 4.43
C MET A 28 5.97 2.61 3.42
N GLU A 29 6.24 1.40 2.91
CA GLU A 29 7.24 1.19 1.88
C GLU A 29 6.87 1.89 0.55
N MET A 30 5.59 1.85 0.16
CA MET A 30 5.11 2.65 -0.98
C MET A 30 5.35 4.15 -0.78
N ASP A 31 5.02 4.67 0.41
CA ASP A 31 5.18 6.09 0.72
C ASP A 31 6.67 6.48 0.74
N ALA A 32 7.55 5.63 1.27
CA ALA A 32 9.00 5.82 1.24
C ALA A 32 9.56 5.89 -0.19
N ARG A 33 8.96 5.15 -1.13
CA ARG A 33 9.30 5.18 -2.56
C ARG A 33 8.58 6.28 -3.35
N GLY A 34 7.76 7.11 -2.71
CA GLY A 34 6.94 8.13 -3.37
C GLY A 34 5.83 7.58 -4.28
N MET A 35 5.50 6.29 -4.16
CA MET A 35 4.54 5.60 -5.02
C MET A 35 3.09 5.94 -4.64
N ALA A 36 2.26 6.19 -5.65
CA ALA A 36 0.82 6.39 -5.46
C ALA A 36 0.03 5.07 -5.49
N ASP A 37 -1.12 5.05 -4.81
CA ASP A 37 -2.05 3.90 -4.80
C ASP A 37 -2.46 3.47 -6.22
N ARG A 38 -2.52 4.40 -7.17
CA ARG A 38 -2.82 4.09 -8.57
C ARG A 38 -1.70 3.26 -9.23
N GLU A 39 -0.45 3.59 -8.96
CA GLU A 39 0.70 2.93 -9.58
C GLU A 39 0.82 1.47 -9.12
N ILE A 40 0.63 1.21 -7.82
CA ILE A 40 0.60 -0.18 -7.34
C ILE A 40 -0.63 -0.92 -7.87
N ALA A 41 -1.78 -0.25 -7.95
CA ALA A 41 -3.01 -0.85 -8.48
C ALA A 41 -2.83 -1.34 -9.92
N GLU A 42 -2.17 -0.54 -10.76
CA GLU A 42 -1.81 -0.90 -12.13
C GLU A 42 -0.86 -2.12 -12.15
N LYS A 43 0.17 -2.13 -11.30
CA LYS A 43 1.12 -3.25 -11.19
C LYS A 43 0.49 -4.57 -10.76
N VAL A 44 -0.52 -4.52 -9.88
CA VAL A 44 -1.18 -5.73 -9.34
C VAL A 44 -2.53 -6.04 -9.98
N ASN A 45 -2.86 -5.36 -11.09
CA ASN A 45 -4.13 -5.46 -11.82
C ASN A 45 -5.36 -5.34 -10.90
N LYS A 46 -5.41 -4.26 -10.11
CA LYS A 46 -6.53 -3.93 -9.20
C LYS A 46 -7.08 -2.55 -9.46
N ASN A 47 -8.29 -2.30 -8.96
CA ASN A 47 -8.87 -0.97 -8.97
C ASN A 47 -8.14 -0.05 -7.95
N PRO A 48 -7.70 1.17 -8.33
CA PRO A 48 -7.07 2.11 -7.39
C PRO A 48 -7.92 2.44 -6.16
N LYS A 49 -9.25 2.45 -6.29
CA LYS A 49 -10.18 2.64 -5.17
C LYS A 49 -10.05 1.50 -4.14
N ARG A 50 -9.87 0.25 -4.59
CA ARG A 50 -9.67 -0.90 -3.70
C ARG A 50 -8.38 -0.76 -2.90
N ILE A 51 -7.29 -0.34 -3.52
CA ILE A 51 -6.02 -0.08 -2.82
C ILE A 51 -6.21 0.99 -1.73
N SER A 52 -6.92 2.08 -2.04
CA SER A 52 -7.22 3.13 -1.05
C SER A 52 -8.11 2.63 0.09
N GLU A 53 -9.09 1.77 -0.20
CA GLU A 53 -9.92 1.10 0.82
C GLU A 53 -9.08 0.20 1.74
N TYR A 54 -8.11 -0.54 1.20
CA TYR A 54 -7.15 -1.32 1.98
C TYR A 54 -6.29 -0.43 2.87
N ARG A 55 -5.73 0.67 2.32
CA ARG A 55 -4.93 1.65 3.07
C ARG A 55 -5.72 2.26 4.23
N CYS A 56 -7.01 2.50 4.02
CA CYS A 56 -7.92 3.05 5.02
C CYS A 56 -8.49 1.99 5.99
N GLY A 57 -8.19 0.70 5.83
CA GLY A 57 -8.76 -0.36 6.66
C GLY A 57 -10.26 -0.59 6.45
N LYS A 58 -10.85 -0.07 5.36
CA LYS A 58 -12.29 -0.23 5.08
C LYS A 58 -12.63 -1.62 4.56
N VAL A 59 -11.66 -2.28 3.95
CA VAL A 59 -11.80 -3.57 3.28
C VAL A 59 -10.55 -4.38 3.55
N GLU A 60 -10.75 -5.64 3.88
CA GLU A 60 -9.66 -6.59 4.04
C GLU A 60 -9.31 -7.23 2.69
N PRO A 61 -8.05 -7.18 2.25
CA PRO A 61 -7.59 -7.89 1.06
C PRO A 61 -7.38 -9.37 1.36
N GLY A 62 -7.69 -10.24 0.39
CA GLY A 62 -7.26 -11.63 0.46
C GLY A 62 -5.73 -11.76 0.39
N VAL A 63 -5.17 -12.84 0.94
CA VAL A 63 -3.72 -13.07 1.06
C VAL A 63 -2.95 -12.88 -0.26
N MET A 64 -3.44 -13.44 -1.36
CA MET A 64 -2.84 -13.30 -2.69
C MET A 64 -2.69 -11.83 -3.12
N SER A 65 -3.61 -10.97 -2.69
CA SER A 65 -3.53 -9.54 -2.99
C SER A 65 -2.39 -8.87 -2.26
N VAL A 66 -2.16 -9.26 -1.00
CA VAL A 66 -1.06 -8.74 -0.18
C VAL A 66 0.27 -9.24 -0.74
N GLU A 67 0.36 -10.51 -1.12
CA GLU A 67 1.52 -11.11 -1.78
C GLU A 67 1.87 -10.39 -3.09
N HIS A 68 0.89 -10.15 -3.96
CA HIS A 68 1.12 -9.42 -5.21
C HIS A 68 1.59 -7.98 -4.98
N MET A 69 1.03 -7.29 -3.97
CA MET A 69 1.47 -5.94 -3.61
C MET A 69 2.91 -5.94 -3.09
N ALA A 70 3.27 -6.87 -2.20
CA ALA A 70 4.64 -7.03 -1.72
C ALA A 70 5.60 -7.37 -2.87
N GLY A 71 5.20 -8.28 -3.76
CA GLY A 71 5.96 -8.68 -4.95
C GLY A 71 6.21 -7.52 -5.92
N ALA A 72 5.21 -6.67 -6.15
CA ALA A 72 5.35 -5.46 -6.97
C ALA A 72 6.29 -4.39 -6.36
N LEU A 73 6.58 -4.52 -5.06
CA LEU A 73 7.59 -3.74 -4.34
C LEU A 73 8.94 -4.49 -4.23
N GLY A 74 9.06 -5.69 -4.80
CA GLY A 74 10.29 -6.49 -4.78
C GLY A 74 10.49 -7.29 -3.48
N PHE A 75 9.44 -7.48 -2.68
CA PHE A 75 9.49 -8.30 -1.46
C PHE A 75 8.79 -9.64 -1.66
N ARG A 76 9.15 -10.61 -0.82
CA ARG A 76 8.44 -11.87 -0.65
C ARG A 76 7.92 -11.92 0.78
N LEU A 77 6.65 -12.32 0.96
CA LEU A 77 6.12 -12.62 2.29
C LEU A 77 6.64 -13.99 2.74
N GLY A 78 7.04 -14.08 4.00
CA GLY A 78 7.51 -15.31 4.62
C GLY A 78 6.83 -15.53 5.97
N LEU A 79 6.67 -16.78 6.35
CA LEU A 79 6.22 -17.16 7.69
C LEU A 79 7.44 -17.18 8.62
N ILE A 80 7.33 -16.52 9.76
CA ILE A 80 8.32 -16.55 10.82
C ILE A 80 7.75 -17.42 11.93
N PRO A 81 8.45 -18.48 12.39
CA PRO A 81 8.02 -19.27 13.52
C PRO A 81 7.81 -18.38 14.74
N ILE A 82 6.73 -18.64 15.49
CA ILE A 82 6.55 -18.03 16.81
C ILE A 82 7.36 -18.91 17.77
N GLU A 83 8.49 -18.39 18.24
CA GLU A 83 9.21 -19.02 19.34
C GLU A 83 8.36 -18.84 20.60
N ALA A 84 8.10 -19.94 21.31
CA ALA A 84 7.46 -19.83 22.61
C ALA A 84 8.42 -19.04 23.51
N GLU A 85 7.94 -17.96 24.13
CA GLU A 85 8.68 -17.35 25.23
C GLU A 85 8.78 -18.42 26.32
N ASP A 86 9.99 -18.91 26.60
CA ASP A 86 10.23 -19.78 27.75
C ASP A 86 9.75 -19.01 28.99
N GLY A 87 8.63 -19.47 29.57
CA GLY A 87 7.95 -18.86 30.70
C GLY A 87 8.70 -18.98 32.02
#